data_AF-A0A4Q5PGW3-F1
#
_entry.id   AF-A0A4Q5PGW3-F1
#
_cell.length_a   1.000
_cell.length_b   1.000
_cell.length_c   1.000
_cell.angle_alpha   90.00
_cell.angle_beta   90.00
_cell.angle_gamma   90.00
#
_symmetry.space_group_name_H-M   'P 1'
#
loop_
_entity.id
_entity.type
_entity.pdbx_description
1 polymer ?
#
loop_
_entity_poly.entity_id
_entity_poly.type
_entity_poly.pdbx_seq_one_letter_code
_entity_poly.pdbx_strand_id
1 'polypeptide(L)'
;MIASKSAGTSARNSSGLPASGHAGAEPFTTSEQVREYLVLKALDSASAIPADLSRAHDAAFAAVCDGIRAGKIIIDYQPEASGCVDMPAVDHPHYMQAVLYWCAELGCMPGKLVEAHARLGQFASRGLLVDMLGRIEVEEAQQSTNFNSTFSWRDAPRTIPLAAPAESDAAEAPPANLLNIRW
;
A
#
# COMPACT_ATOMS: atom_id res chain seq x y z
N MET A 1 -58.44 -23.85 19.70
CA MET A 1 -57.43 -23.98 20.78
C MET A 1 -56.38 -24.96 20.30
N ILE A 2 -55.24 -24.50 19.80
CA ILE A 2 -54.16 -25.37 19.32
C ILE A 2 -52.92 -25.05 20.17
N ALA A 3 -52.42 -26.10 20.81
CA ALA A 3 -51.43 -26.02 21.86
C ALA A 3 -50.02 -25.76 21.31
N SER A 4 -49.31 -24.89 22.02
CA SER A 4 -47.87 -24.65 21.94
C SER A 4 -47.08 -25.88 22.42
N LYS A 5 -45.95 -26.18 21.77
CA LYS A 5 -44.63 -26.47 22.39
C LYS A 5 -43.75 -27.30 21.45
N SER A 6 -42.58 -26.77 21.13
CA SER A 6 -41.30 -27.44 21.41
C SER A 6 -40.14 -26.49 21.09
N ALA A 7 -39.54 -25.93 22.13
CA ALA A 7 -38.23 -25.30 22.07
C ALA A 7 -37.19 -26.43 22.09
N GLY A 8 -36.49 -26.62 20.99
CA GLY A 8 -35.32 -27.50 20.89
C GLY A 8 -34.07 -26.71 21.26
N THR A 9 -33.59 -26.87 22.49
CA THR A 9 -32.29 -26.38 22.95
C THR A 9 -31.19 -27.23 22.30
N SER A 10 -30.60 -26.71 21.22
CA SER A 10 -29.44 -27.33 20.58
C SER A 10 -28.18 -26.97 21.37
N ALA A 11 -27.72 -27.91 22.19
CA ALA A 11 -26.46 -27.82 22.92
C ALA A 11 -25.30 -27.76 21.92
N ARG A 12 -24.66 -26.60 21.80
CA ARG A 12 -23.38 -26.44 21.12
C ARG A 12 -22.34 -27.26 21.88
N ASN A 13 -21.98 -28.42 21.32
CA ASN A 13 -20.72 -29.08 21.64
C ASN A 13 -19.58 -28.16 21.15
N SER A 14 -19.09 -27.32 22.05
CA SER A 14 -17.81 -26.64 21.92
C SER A 14 -16.72 -27.70 22.01
N SER A 15 -16.38 -28.30 20.88
CA SER A 15 -15.17 -29.10 20.70
C SER A 15 -13.97 -28.19 20.96
N GLY A 16 -13.55 -28.14 22.23
CA GLY A 16 -12.29 -27.55 22.65
C GLY A 16 -11.16 -28.38 22.06
N LEU A 17 -10.72 -28.01 20.86
CA LEU A 17 -9.41 -28.40 20.37
C LEU A 17 -8.37 -27.80 21.32
N PRO A 18 -7.37 -28.58 21.75
CA PRO A 18 -6.31 -28.08 22.62
C PRO A 18 -5.57 -26.96 21.88
N ALA A 19 -5.49 -25.79 22.53
CA ALA A 19 -4.68 -24.66 22.12
C ALA A 19 -3.20 -25.08 22.13
N SER A 20 -2.76 -25.67 21.02
CA SER A 20 -1.35 -25.96 20.77
C SER A 20 -0.61 -24.64 20.57
N GLY A 21 -0.16 -24.07 21.69
CA GLY A 21 1.00 -23.20 21.84
C GLY A 21 1.34 -22.28 20.67
N HIS A 22 0.64 -21.16 20.57
CA HIS A 22 1.21 -19.93 20.00
C HIS A 22 1.54 -18.97 21.14
N ALA A 23 2.37 -19.42 22.09
CA ALA A 23 2.89 -18.56 23.14
C ALA A 23 3.80 -17.50 22.47
N GLY A 24 3.23 -16.32 22.22
CA GLY A 24 3.92 -15.20 21.57
C GLY A 24 3.34 -14.74 20.23
N ALA A 25 2.18 -15.26 19.81
CA ALA A 25 1.45 -14.65 18.70
C ALA A 25 0.62 -13.46 19.19
N GLU A 26 0.73 -12.32 18.51
CA GLU A 26 0.05 -11.08 18.82
C GLU A 26 -1.06 -10.80 17.80
N PRO A 27 -2.23 -10.31 18.23
CA PRO A 27 -3.26 -9.82 17.32
C PRO A 27 -2.75 -8.66 16.45
N PHE A 28 -3.23 -8.60 15.19
CA PHE A 28 -2.93 -7.55 14.23
C PHE A 28 -3.06 -6.14 14.80
N THR A 29 -4.14 -5.88 15.55
CA THR A 29 -4.46 -4.57 16.12
C THR A 29 -3.52 -4.12 17.23
N THR A 30 -2.81 -5.06 17.87
CA THR A 30 -1.90 -4.78 18.99
C THR A 30 -0.43 -4.91 18.61
N SER A 31 -0.12 -5.48 17.43
CA SER A 31 1.25 -5.71 16.98
C SER A 31 2.00 -4.40 16.74
N GLU A 32 3.17 -4.27 17.38
CA GLU A 32 4.04 -3.11 17.21
C GLU A 32 4.54 -2.96 15.77
N GLN A 33 4.92 -4.08 15.13
CA GLN A 33 5.38 -4.13 13.75
C GLN A 33 4.32 -3.63 12.77
N VAL A 34 3.06 -4.06 12.97
CA VAL A 34 1.93 -3.59 12.15
C VAL A 34 1.72 -2.10 12.30
N ARG A 35 1.73 -1.60 13.55
CA ARG A 35 1.57 -0.17 13.83
C ARG A 35 2.69 0.66 13.20
N GLU A 36 3.94 0.24 13.32
CA GLU A 36 5.09 0.92 12.69
C GLU A 36 4.92 1.01 11.18
N TYR A 37 4.61 -0.12 10.52
CA TYR A 37 4.33 -0.13 9.08
C TYR A 37 3.18 0.82 8.69
N LEU A 38 2.07 0.81 9.42
CA LEU A 38 0.91 1.66 9.12
C LEU A 38 1.24 3.16 9.27
N VAL A 39 2.06 3.53 10.25
CA VAL A 39 2.54 4.91 10.42
C VAL A 39 3.42 5.30 9.23
N LEU A 40 4.40 4.47 8.86
CA LEU A 40 5.28 4.74 7.72
C LEU A 40 4.49 4.84 6.42
N LYS A 41 3.49 3.98 6.22
CA LYS A 41 2.59 4.02 5.06
C LYS A 41 1.76 5.32 5.01
N ALA A 42 1.27 5.80 6.15
CA ALA A 42 0.53 7.05 6.23
C ALA A 42 1.41 8.29 6.00
N LEU A 43 2.70 8.21 6.35
CA LEU A 43 3.67 9.26 6.03
C LEU A 43 4.02 9.27 4.54
N ASP A 44 4.03 8.10 3.89
CA ASP A 44 4.30 7.96 2.44
C ASP A 44 3.25 8.62 1.57
N SER A 45 1.98 8.53 1.97
CA SER A 45 0.91 9.21 1.25
C SER A 45 0.89 10.72 1.45
N ALA A 46 1.61 11.27 2.44
CA ALA A 46 1.50 12.65 2.86
C ALA A 46 2.59 13.60 2.29
N SER A 47 3.74 13.09 1.80
CA SER A 47 4.80 13.93 1.23
C SER A 47 5.85 13.14 0.43
N ALA A 48 6.68 13.83 -0.36
CA ALA A 48 7.87 13.25 -0.98
C ALA A 48 8.84 12.76 0.11
N ILE A 49 8.80 11.46 0.37
CA ILE A 49 9.54 10.80 1.43
C ILE A 49 11.06 10.93 1.20
N PRO A 50 11.85 11.30 2.24
CA PRO A 50 13.30 11.13 2.20
C PRO A 50 13.67 9.67 1.96
N ALA A 51 14.67 9.38 1.13
CA ALA A 51 15.05 8.01 0.74
C ALA A 51 15.28 7.05 1.92
N ASP A 52 15.69 7.57 3.08
CA ASP A 52 15.88 6.78 4.31
C ASP A 52 14.57 6.23 4.87
N LEU A 53 13.48 6.98 4.74
CA LEU A 53 12.16 6.61 5.24
C LEU A 53 11.46 5.61 4.29
N SER A 54 11.80 5.61 2.99
CA SER A 54 11.40 4.55 2.05
C SER A 54 12.03 3.20 2.42
N ARG A 55 13.32 3.16 2.78
CA ARG A 55 13.97 1.93 3.24
C ARG A 55 13.39 1.42 4.56
N ALA A 56 13.07 2.32 5.48
CA ALA A 56 12.42 1.97 6.74
C ALA A 56 11.01 1.37 6.48
N HIS A 57 10.25 1.95 5.56
CA HIS A 57 8.94 1.45 5.16
C HIS A 57 9.02 0.01 4.61
N ASP A 58 9.94 -0.27 3.70
CA ASP A 58 10.10 -1.60 3.11
C ASP A 58 10.55 -2.64 4.15
N ALA A 59 11.44 -2.26 5.06
CA ALA A 59 11.88 -3.12 6.17
C ALA A 59 10.73 -3.44 7.13
N ALA A 60 9.92 -2.44 7.50
CA ALA A 60 8.76 -2.64 8.36
C ALA A 60 7.70 -3.54 7.69
N PHE A 61 7.46 -3.34 6.39
CA PHE A 61 6.57 -4.21 5.61
C PHE A 61 7.07 -5.66 5.58
N ALA A 62 8.37 -5.87 5.32
CA ALA A 62 8.97 -7.21 5.32
C ALA A 62 8.82 -7.90 6.68
N ALA A 63 9.05 -7.18 7.78
CA ALA A 63 8.89 -7.70 9.15
C ALA A 63 7.44 -8.13 9.42
N VAL A 64 6.44 -7.35 8.98
CA VAL A 64 5.02 -7.71 9.10
C VAL A 64 4.71 -8.97 8.30
N CYS A 65 5.13 -9.05 7.03
CA CYS A 65 4.89 -10.24 6.21
C CYS A 65 5.56 -11.50 6.79
N ASP A 66 6.77 -11.38 7.33
CA ASP A 66 7.46 -12.47 8.02
C ASP A 66 6.73 -12.87 9.30
N GLY A 67 6.23 -11.91 10.08
CA GLY A 67 5.44 -12.14 11.28
C GLY A 67 4.13 -12.89 10.97
N ILE A 68 3.45 -12.52 9.88
CA ILE A 68 2.24 -13.20 9.40
C ILE A 68 2.56 -14.62 8.95
N ARG A 69 3.57 -14.80 8.07
CA ARG A 69 3.98 -16.14 7.59
C ARG A 69 4.42 -17.07 8.71
N ALA A 70 5.07 -16.53 9.74
CA ALA A 70 5.50 -17.29 10.91
C ALA A 70 4.39 -17.57 11.92
N GLY A 71 3.16 -17.08 11.70
CA GLY A 71 2.04 -17.21 12.64
C GLY A 71 2.22 -16.39 13.92
N LYS A 72 3.14 -15.41 13.93
CA LYS A 72 3.39 -14.50 15.05
C LYS A 72 2.41 -13.32 15.07
N ILE A 73 1.88 -12.94 13.92
CA ILE A 73 0.85 -11.90 13.79
C ILE A 73 -0.45 -12.59 13.37
N ILE A 74 -1.47 -12.51 14.23
CA ILE A 74 -2.78 -13.09 13.96
C ILE A 74 -3.62 -12.06 13.22
N ILE A 75 -4.08 -12.41 12.01
CA ILE A 75 -4.98 -11.59 11.20
C ILE A 75 -6.41 -12.11 11.37
N ASP A 76 -7.38 -11.20 11.54
CA ASP A 76 -8.81 -11.56 11.69
C ASP A 76 -9.48 -11.83 10.34
N TYR A 77 -8.97 -11.22 9.27
CA TYR A 77 -9.41 -11.47 7.89
C TYR A 77 -9.27 -12.96 7.52
N GLN A 78 -10.36 -13.55 7.03
CA GLN A 78 -10.41 -14.91 6.50
C GLN A 78 -10.92 -14.86 5.05
N PRO A 79 -10.17 -15.39 4.07
CA PRO A 79 -10.62 -15.44 2.68
C PRO A 79 -11.81 -16.39 2.53
N GLU A 80 -12.86 -15.98 1.80
CA GLU A 80 -14.11 -16.77 1.65
C GLU A 80 -13.92 -18.10 0.92
N ALA A 81 -13.06 -18.14 -0.10
CA ALA A 81 -12.88 -19.32 -0.96
C ALA A 81 -11.40 -19.71 -1.10
N SER A 82 -11.10 -20.99 -0.90
CA SER A 82 -9.77 -21.56 -1.13
C SER A 82 -9.50 -21.61 -2.65
N GLY A 83 -8.85 -20.59 -3.19
CA GLY A 83 -8.39 -20.57 -4.59
C GLY A 83 -8.58 -19.24 -5.33
N CYS A 84 -9.42 -18.37 -4.79
CA CYS A 84 -9.59 -17.01 -5.30
C CYS A 84 -8.98 -16.01 -4.33
N VAL A 85 -8.45 -14.92 -4.89
CA VAL A 85 -8.07 -13.76 -4.11
C VAL A 85 -9.30 -12.89 -3.98
N ASP A 86 -9.95 -13.01 -2.83
CA ASP A 86 -10.95 -12.06 -2.39
C ASP A 86 -10.23 -10.89 -1.71
N MET A 87 -10.59 -9.67 -2.08
CA MET A 87 -10.10 -8.46 -1.45
C MET A 87 -11.29 -7.53 -1.21
N PRO A 88 -11.58 -7.19 0.05
CA PRO A 88 -12.67 -6.28 0.39
C PRO A 88 -12.53 -4.91 -0.29
N ALA A 89 -13.62 -4.14 -0.30
CA ALA A 89 -13.56 -2.74 -0.72
C ALA A 89 -12.65 -1.91 0.22
N VAL A 90 -12.09 -0.81 -0.29
CA VAL A 90 -11.08 0.01 0.41
C VAL A 90 -11.58 0.59 1.73
N ASP A 91 -12.89 0.84 1.84
CA ASP A 91 -13.57 1.35 3.03
C ASP A 91 -13.90 0.26 4.06
N HIS A 92 -13.68 -1.01 3.72
CA HIS A 92 -13.95 -2.12 4.61
C HIS A 92 -12.88 -2.24 5.71
N PRO A 93 -13.25 -2.51 6.99
CA PRO A 93 -12.29 -2.56 8.11
C PRO A 93 -11.19 -3.62 7.94
N HIS A 94 -11.48 -4.70 7.20
CA HIS A 94 -10.51 -5.77 6.93
C HIS A 94 -9.69 -5.56 5.66
N TYR A 95 -9.87 -4.45 4.92
CA TYR A 95 -9.15 -4.22 3.66
C TYR A 95 -7.63 -4.34 3.83
N MET A 96 -7.07 -3.61 4.80
CA MET A 96 -5.61 -3.62 5.03
C MET A 96 -5.10 -4.98 5.51
N GLN A 97 -5.90 -5.68 6.33
CA GLN A 97 -5.60 -7.04 6.77
C GLN A 97 -5.55 -8.01 5.59
N ALA A 98 -6.50 -7.91 4.66
CA ALA A 98 -6.55 -8.72 3.45
C ALA A 98 -5.34 -8.46 2.53
N VAL A 99 -4.99 -7.18 2.31
CA VAL A 99 -3.81 -6.78 1.54
C VAL A 99 -2.55 -7.41 2.13
N LEU A 100 -2.33 -7.27 3.45
CA LEU A 100 -1.14 -7.80 4.11
C LEU A 100 -1.09 -9.33 4.12
N TYR A 101 -2.23 -9.99 4.31
CA TYR A 101 -2.35 -11.44 4.20
C TYR A 101 -1.90 -11.94 2.82
N TRP A 102 -2.46 -11.39 1.74
CA TRP A 102 -2.13 -11.80 0.38
C TRP A 102 -0.71 -11.41 -0.03
N CYS A 103 -0.22 -10.24 0.41
CA CYS A 103 1.17 -9.85 0.25
C CYS A 103 2.13 -10.85 0.91
N ALA A 104 1.82 -11.29 2.13
CA ALA A 104 2.63 -12.26 2.86
C ALA A 104 2.62 -13.64 2.17
N GLU A 105 1.46 -14.06 1.65
CA GLU A 105 1.26 -15.34 0.96
C GLU A 105 1.89 -15.38 -0.46
N LEU A 106 1.90 -14.25 -1.16
CA LEU A 106 2.39 -14.13 -2.55
C LEU A 106 3.81 -13.58 -2.65
N GLY A 107 4.34 -12.99 -1.58
CA GLY A 107 5.68 -12.40 -1.55
C GLY A 107 5.80 -11.13 -2.41
N CYS A 108 4.75 -10.30 -2.47
CA CYS A 108 4.71 -9.09 -3.30
C CYS A 108 4.41 -7.82 -2.49
N MET A 109 4.74 -6.66 -3.06
CA MET A 109 4.46 -5.36 -2.44
C MET A 109 2.97 -4.98 -2.54
N PRO A 110 2.42 -4.20 -1.59
CA PRO A 110 1.00 -3.84 -1.57
C PRO A 110 0.52 -3.12 -2.84
N GLY A 111 1.35 -2.22 -3.39
CA GLY A 111 1.00 -1.49 -4.62
C GLY A 111 0.75 -2.43 -5.79
N LYS A 112 1.64 -3.40 -6.00
CA LYS A 112 1.52 -4.42 -7.06
C LYS A 112 0.31 -5.29 -6.89
N LEU A 113 0.02 -5.71 -5.66
CA LEU A 113 -1.16 -6.53 -5.36
C LEU A 113 -2.45 -5.77 -5.69
N VAL A 114 -2.57 -4.52 -5.24
CA VAL A 114 -3.75 -3.68 -5.48
C VAL A 114 -3.92 -3.39 -6.96
N GLU A 115 -2.83 -3.10 -7.67
CA GLU A 115 -2.85 -2.90 -9.12
C GLU A 115 -3.26 -4.17 -9.87
N ALA A 116 -2.67 -5.32 -9.55
CA ALA A 116 -3.00 -6.59 -10.17
C ALA A 116 -4.47 -6.95 -9.95
N HIS A 117 -4.99 -6.72 -8.74
CA HIS A 117 -6.40 -6.90 -8.43
C HIS A 117 -7.31 -5.92 -9.19
N ALA A 118 -6.91 -4.65 -9.32
CA ALA A 118 -7.66 -3.66 -10.10
C ALA A 118 -7.73 -4.05 -11.60
N ARG A 119 -6.67 -4.67 -12.15
CA ARG A 119 -6.64 -5.15 -13.54
C ARG A 119 -7.48 -6.42 -13.76
N LEU A 120 -7.53 -7.32 -12.78
CA LEU A 120 -8.20 -8.63 -12.92
C LEU A 120 -9.65 -8.64 -12.41
N GLY A 121 -10.02 -7.72 -11.51
CA GLY A 121 -11.31 -7.68 -10.85
C GLY A 121 -11.37 -8.48 -9.54
N GLN A 122 -12.56 -8.48 -8.92
CA GLN A 122 -12.78 -8.84 -7.51
C GLN A 122 -12.61 -10.34 -7.17
N PHE A 123 -12.58 -11.23 -8.16
CA PHE A 123 -12.54 -12.68 -7.95
C PHE A 123 -11.51 -13.36 -8.86
N ALA A 124 -10.30 -12.82 -8.89
CA ALA A 124 -9.21 -13.42 -9.64
C ALA A 124 -8.78 -14.74 -9.00
N SER A 125 -8.51 -15.76 -9.81
CA SER A 125 -7.85 -16.97 -9.33
C SER A 125 -6.42 -16.63 -8.90
N ARG A 126 -5.90 -17.36 -7.89
CA ARG A 126 -4.52 -17.17 -7.42
C ARG A 126 -3.49 -17.26 -8.55
N GLY A 127 -3.67 -18.18 -9.50
CA GLY A 127 -2.77 -18.33 -10.65
C GLY A 127 -2.74 -17.11 -11.55
N LEU A 128 -3.91 -16.57 -11.92
CA LEU A 128 -3.99 -15.36 -12.75
C LEU A 128 -3.37 -14.14 -12.06
N LEU A 129 -3.51 -14.06 -10.74
CA LEU A 129 -2.92 -12.98 -9.95
C LEU A 129 -1.38 -13.07 -9.97
N VAL A 130 -0.80 -14.26 -9.79
CA VAL A 130 0.66 -14.47 -9.89
C VAL A 130 1.16 -14.11 -11.29
N ASP A 131 0.46 -14.53 -12.34
CA ASP A 131 0.82 -14.18 -13.72
C ASP A 131 0.78 -12.66 -13.94
N MET A 132 -0.22 -11.97 -13.39
CA MET A 132 -0.36 -10.52 -13.50
C MET A 132 0.73 -9.78 -12.70
N LEU A 133 1.08 -10.25 -11.50
CA LEU A 133 2.18 -9.70 -10.71
C LEU A 133 3.50 -9.77 -11.49
N GLY A 134 3.80 -10.89 -12.13
CA GLY A 134 4.99 -11.02 -12.98
C GLY A 134 4.99 -10.08 -14.18
N ARG A 135 3.82 -9.79 -14.77
CA ARG A 135 3.70 -8.79 -15.85
C ARG A 135 3.98 -7.37 -15.35
N ILE A 136 3.42 -7.00 -14.20
CA ILE A 136 3.64 -5.68 -13.58
C ILE A 136 5.13 -5.50 -13.27
N GLU A 137 5.82 -6.52 -12.76
CA GLU A 137 7.26 -6.47 -12.50
C GLU A 137 8.08 -6.19 -13.77
N VAL A 138 7.73 -6.85 -14.88
CA VAL A 138 8.39 -6.60 -16.18
C VAL A 138 8.10 -5.19 -16.69
N GLU A 139 6.87 -4.70 -16.54
CA GLU A 139 6.48 -3.34 -16.93
C GLU A 139 7.25 -2.28 -16.13
N GLU A 140 7.34 -2.41 -14.80
CA GLU A 140 8.09 -1.49 -13.93
C GLU A 140 9.60 -1.49 -14.25
N ALA A 141 10.18 -2.66 -14.52
CA ALA A 141 11.58 -2.77 -14.92
C ALA A 141 11.85 -2.04 -16.25
N GLN A 142 10.95 -2.20 -17.23
CA GLN A 142 11.03 -1.50 -18.51
C GLN A 142 10.89 0.02 -18.35
N GLN A 143 9.93 0.48 -17.53
CA GLN A 143 9.75 1.91 -17.25
C GLN A 143 10.99 2.53 -16.60
N SER A 144 11.61 1.82 -15.65
CA SER A 144 12.85 2.26 -15.00
C SER A 144 14.02 2.39 -15.99
N THR A 145 14.13 1.47 -16.96
CA THR A 145 15.15 1.57 -18.02
C THR A 145 14.90 2.69 -19.01
N ASN A 146 13.63 2.93 -19.39
CA ASN A 146 13.27 3.98 -20.34
C ASN A 146 13.47 5.38 -19.76
N PHE A 147 13.18 5.57 -18.47
CA PHE A 147 13.43 6.83 -17.79
C PHE A 147 14.94 7.15 -17.78
N ASN A 148 15.79 6.16 -17.49
CA ASN A 148 17.23 6.34 -17.52
C ASN A 148 17.82 6.50 -18.93
N SER A 149 17.18 5.97 -19.98
CA SER A 149 17.66 6.11 -21.37
C SER A 149 17.24 7.43 -22.02
N THR A 150 16.10 8.00 -21.61
CA THR A 150 15.58 9.26 -22.17
C THR A 150 16.36 10.47 -21.68
N PHE A 151 17.01 10.39 -20.52
CA PHE A 151 17.91 11.43 -20.03
C PHE A 151 19.34 11.22 -20.55
N SER A 152 19.50 11.41 -21.87
CA SER A 152 20.81 11.52 -22.51
C SER A 152 21.29 12.97 -22.42
N TRP A 153 22.36 13.23 -21.65
CA TRP A 153 23.04 14.54 -21.65
C TRP A 153 23.53 14.96 -23.06
N ARG A 154 23.52 14.06 -24.06
CA ARG A 154 23.87 14.39 -25.44
C ARG A 154 22.75 15.07 -26.21
N ASP A 155 21.50 14.94 -25.75
CA ASP A 155 20.33 15.62 -26.31
C ASP A 155 19.90 16.83 -25.46
N ALA A 156 20.79 17.32 -24.57
CA ALA A 156 20.63 18.65 -24.02
C ALA A 156 20.49 19.62 -25.20
N PRO A 157 19.37 20.37 -25.31
CA PRO A 157 19.19 21.33 -26.39
C PRO A 157 20.42 22.22 -26.35
N ARG A 158 21.18 22.25 -27.45
CA ARG A 158 22.31 23.18 -27.59
C ARG A 158 21.77 24.52 -27.17
N THR A 159 22.24 25.01 -26.02
CA THR A 159 21.92 26.34 -25.53
C THR A 159 22.27 27.27 -26.67
N ILE A 160 21.25 27.76 -27.37
CA ILE A 160 21.43 28.83 -28.34
C ILE A 160 22.04 29.94 -27.50
N PRO A 161 23.26 30.41 -27.80
CA PRO A 161 23.87 31.49 -27.04
C PRO A 161 22.87 32.64 -27.04
N LEU A 162 22.34 32.93 -25.85
CA LEU A 162 21.42 34.03 -25.62
C LEU A 162 22.20 35.28 -26.02
N ALA A 163 21.83 35.86 -27.17
CA ALA A 163 22.42 37.11 -27.63
C ALA A 163 22.32 38.10 -26.47
N ALA A 164 23.45 38.71 -26.13
CA ALA A 164 23.55 39.65 -25.02
C ALA A 164 22.42 40.68 -25.14
N PRO A 165 21.65 40.93 -24.07
CA PRO A 165 20.67 41.99 -24.08
C PRO A 165 21.42 43.30 -24.33
N ALA A 166 21.08 43.98 -25.43
CA ALA A 166 21.52 45.34 -25.67
C ALA A 166 21.10 46.18 -24.47
N GLU A 167 22.05 46.89 -23.89
CA GLU A 167 21.87 47.85 -22.81
C GLU A 167 20.79 48.86 -23.23
N SER A 168 19.57 48.67 -22.75
CA SER A 168 18.50 49.68 -22.82
C SER A 168 18.43 50.34 -21.45
N ASP A 169 19.20 51.41 -21.34
CA ASP A 169 19.15 52.37 -20.25
C ASP A 169 17.77 53.06 -20.27
N ALA A 170 16.89 52.65 -19.35
CA ALA A 170 15.67 53.38 -19.03
C ALA A 170 15.29 53.10 -17.58
N ALA A 171 15.84 53.93 -16.71
CA ALA A 171 15.39 54.09 -15.34
C ALA A 171 13.95 54.62 -15.32
N GLU A 172 12.99 53.79 -14.90
CA GLU A 172 11.68 54.27 -14.50
C GLU A 172 11.38 53.77 -13.08
N ALA A 173 11.35 54.73 -12.15
CA ALA A 173 11.15 54.51 -10.72
C ALA A 173 9.71 54.07 -10.43
N PRO A 174 9.48 53.07 -9.56
CA PRO A 174 8.13 52.72 -9.13
C PRO A 174 7.58 53.76 -8.14
N PRO A 175 6.35 54.26 -8.31
CA PRO A 175 5.71 55.09 -7.30
C PRO A 175 5.36 54.24 -6.07
N ALA A 176 5.70 54.77 -4.91
CA ALA A 176 5.38 54.23 -3.60
C ALA A 176 3.86 54.05 -3.42
N ASN A 177 3.39 52.81 -3.36
CA ASN A 177 2.01 52.51 -3.03
C ASN A 177 1.89 52.33 -1.52
N LEU A 178 1.34 53.34 -0.86
CA LEU A 178 1.13 53.41 0.57
C LEU A 178 0.06 52.39 1.00
N LEU A 179 0.49 51.42 1.80
CA LEU A 179 -0.34 50.52 2.59
C LEU A 179 -1.33 51.31 3.43
N ASN A 180 -2.63 51.09 3.21
CA ASN A 180 -3.70 51.54 4.08
C ASN A 180 -4.30 50.32 4.79
N ILE A 181 -3.65 49.87 5.87
CA ILE A 181 -4.17 48.84 6.77
C ILE A 181 -5.01 49.57 7.83
N ARG A 182 -6.33 49.39 7.77
CA ARG A 182 -7.23 49.71 8.88
C ARG A 182 -7.39 48.46 9.76
N TRP A 183 -7.25 48.68 11.06
CA TRP A 183 -7.48 47.74 12.15
C TRP A 183 -8.97 47.42 12.31
#